data_AF-A0A149QBR4-F1
#
_entry.id   AF-A0A149QBR4-F1
#
_cell.length_a   1.000
_cell.length_b   1.000
_cell.length_c   1.000
_cell.angle_alpha   90.00
_cell.angle_beta   90.00
_cell.angle_gamma   90.00
#
_symmetry.space_group_name_H-M   'P 1'
#
loop_
_entity.id
_entity.type
_entity.pdbx_description
1 polymer ?
#
loop_
_entity_poly.entity_id
_entity_poly.type
_entity_poly.pdbx_seq_one_letter_code
_entity_poly.pdbx_strand_id
1 'polypeptide(L)'
;MPAMRWSLMLCLLLPMAAPAQTHVYKCVDGPHPVYQQTPCQGRAAWRWDVPAEQSLSRGAVAPAASTPKPSPRPRRAARAHGALITISTDAAACERARRDREQALLKRRRLDFVQRRQLDDAIYGACQ
;
A
#
# COMPACT_ATOMS: atom_id res chain seq x y z
N MET A 1 5.17 -55.33 26.63
CA MET A 1 4.50 -54.30 25.81
C MET A 1 4.62 -52.87 26.39
N PRO A 2 5.83 -52.34 26.67
CA PRO A 2 6.00 -50.96 27.15
C PRO A 2 6.05 -49.92 26.02
N ALA A 3 6.56 -50.29 24.84
CA ALA A 3 6.76 -49.38 23.71
C ALA A 3 5.44 -48.77 23.18
N MET A 4 4.35 -49.56 23.17
CA MET A 4 3.06 -49.13 22.65
C MET A 4 2.37 -48.09 23.56
N ARG A 5 2.63 -48.14 24.88
CA ARG A 5 2.10 -47.16 25.84
C ARG A 5 2.78 -45.80 25.74
N TRP A 6 4.07 -45.80 25.37
CA TRP A 6 4.84 -44.56 25.28
C TRP A 6 4.49 -43.76 24.01
N SER A 7 4.25 -44.43 22.88
CA SER A 7 3.72 -43.78 21.67
C SER A 7 2.35 -43.11 21.89
N LEU A 8 1.46 -43.74 22.66
CA LEU A 8 0.15 -43.15 22.99
C LEU A 8 0.28 -41.88 23.84
N MET A 9 1.20 -41.87 24.81
CA MET A 9 1.49 -40.68 25.62
C MET A 9 2.14 -39.54 24.81
N LEU A 10 3.02 -39.85 23.85
CA LEU A 10 3.60 -38.84 22.97
C LEU A 10 2.56 -38.20 22.04
N CYS A 11 1.58 -38.96 21.54
CA CYS A 11 0.52 -38.41 20.69
C CYS A 11 -0.40 -37.41 21.41
N LEU A 12 -0.55 -37.51 22.73
CA LEU A 12 -1.35 -36.58 23.55
C LEU A 12 -0.67 -35.22 23.78
N LEU A 13 0.63 -35.11 23.50
CA LEU A 13 1.41 -33.88 23.69
C LEU A 13 1.56 -33.05 22.41
N LEU A 14 0.99 -33.48 21.28
CA LEU A 14 1.02 -32.67 20.06
C LEU A 14 0.01 -31.52 20.21
N PRO A 15 0.46 -30.25 20.21
CA PRO A 15 -0.46 -29.13 20.13
C PRO A 15 -1.19 -29.23 18.80
N MET A 16 -2.52 -29.32 18.85
CA MET A 16 -3.33 -29.14 17.65
C MET A 16 -3.10 -27.72 17.17
N ALA A 17 -2.25 -27.57 16.14
CA ALA A 17 -2.16 -26.34 15.39
C ALA A 17 -3.48 -26.19 14.62
N ALA A 18 -4.49 -25.62 15.28
CA ALA A 18 -5.68 -25.15 14.60
C ALA A 18 -5.19 -24.23 13.47
N PRO A 19 -5.58 -24.47 12.21
CA PRO A 19 -5.21 -23.56 11.14
C PRO A 19 -5.72 -22.19 11.58
N ALA A 20 -4.82 -21.21 11.65
CA ALA A 20 -5.17 -19.83 11.89
C ALA A 20 -6.04 -19.37 10.70
N GLN A 21 -7.34 -19.63 10.79
CA GLN A 21 -8.31 -19.08 9.86
C GLN A 21 -8.30 -17.58 10.10
N THR A 22 -7.56 -16.86 9.26
CA THR A 22 -7.38 -15.42 9.37
C THR A 22 -8.62 -14.73 8.82
N HIS A 23 -9.73 -14.81 9.55
CA HIS A 23 -10.89 -13.98 9.28
C HIS A 23 -10.51 -12.52 9.52
N VAL A 24 -11.03 -11.60 8.72
CA VAL A 24 -10.98 -10.17 9.02
C VAL A 24 -12.41 -9.68 9.19
N TYR A 25 -12.69 -9.02 10.30
CA TYR A 25 -13.99 -8.46 10.63
C TYR A 25 -13.94 -6.94 10.51
N LYS A 26 -14.97 -6.33 9.92
CA LYS A 26 -15.22 -4.89 9.99
C LYS A 26 -16.23 -4.59 11.08
N CYS A 27 -15.75 -4.17 12.24
CA CYS A 27 -16.58 -3.78 13.38
C CYS A 27 -16.96 -2.31 13.25
N VAL A 28 -18.26 -1.99 13.41
CA VAL A 28 -18.80 -0.63 13.19
C VAL A 28 -19.53 -0.07 14.42
N ASP A 29 -19.47 -0.75 15.56
CA ASP A 29 -20.19 -0.35 16.77
C ASP A 29 -19.54 0.83 17.52
N GLY A 30 -18.31 1.22 17.14
CA GLY A 30 -17.60 2.36 17.71
C GLY A 30 -17.75 3.65 16.89
N PRO A 31 -17.09 4.74 17.29
CA PRO A 31 -17.10 6.00 16.55
C PRO A 31 -16.51 5.88 15.14
N HIS A 32 -15.62 4.90 14.92
CA HIS A 32 -14.97 4.63 13.65
C HIS A 32 -14.95 3.12 13.35
N PRO A 33 -15.00 2.72 12.06
CA PRO A 33 -14.89 1.32 11.69
C PRO A 33 -13.49 0.78 12.01
N VAL A 34 -13.43 -0.37 12.68
CA VAL A 34 -12.18 -1.07 13.05
C VAL A 34 -12.13 -2.41 12.30
N TYR A 35 -10.97 -2.71 11.71
CA TYR A 35 -10.71 -3.98 11.06
C TYR A 35 -9.81 -4.82 11.96
N GLN A 36 -10.24 -6.03 12.30
CA GLN A 36 -9.54 -6.91 13.24
C GLN A 36 -9.71 -8.38 12.90
N GLN A 37 -8.79 -9.22 13.36
CA GLN A 37 -8.86 -10.68 13.15
C GLN A 37 -9.70 -11.41 14.19
N THR A 38 -9.93 -10.76 15.33
CA THR A 38 -10.83 -11.26 16.39
C THR A 38 -12.28 -10.90 16.03
N PRO A 39 -13.26 -11.78 16.24
CA PRO A 39 -14.67 -11.44 16.10
C PRO A 39 -15.02 -10.14 16.84
N CYS A 40 -15.90 -9.33 16.25
CA CYS A 40 -16.43 -8.15 16.93
C CYS A 40 -17.17 -8.55 18.20
N GLN A 41 -17.03 -7.79 19.29
CA GLN A 41 -17.86 -8.01 20.49
C GLN A 41 -19.35 -7.75 20.21
N GLY A 42 -19.64 -6.86 19.25
CA GLY A 42 -20.98 -6.61 18.71
C GLY A 42 -21.12 -7.03 17.25
N ARG A 43 -21.75 -6.18 16.44
CA ARG A 43 -22.09 -6.51 15.05
C ARG A 43 -20.91 -6.26 14.12
N ALA A 44 -20.46 -7.31 13.44
CA ALA A 44 -19.64 -7.19 12.26
C ALA A 44 -20.50 -6.73 11.08
N ALA A 45 -20.14 -5.60 10.46
CA ALA A 45 -20.76 -5.20 9.19
C ALA A 45 -20.34 -6.13 8.04
N TRP A 46 -19.15 -6.73 8.15
CA TRP A 46 -18.62 -7.66 7.17
C TRP A 46 -17.58 -8.60 7.77
N ARG A 47 -17.45 -9.80 7.17
CA ARG A 47 -16.39 -10.77 7.45
C ARG A 47 -15.77 -11.24 6.13
N TRP A 48 -14.44 -11.20 6.05
CA TRP A 48 -13.69 -11.80 4.94
C TRP A 48 -12.95 -13.04 5.43
N ASP A 49 -13.08 -14.13 4.68
CA ASP A 49 -12.17 -15.27 4.77
C ASP A 49 -10.88 -14.90 4.03
N VAL A 50 -9.75 -14.82 4.73
CA VAL A 50 -8.44 -14.67 4.07
C VAL A 50 -7.91 -16.07 3.81
N PRO A 51 -7.73 -16.48 2.55
CA PRO A 51 -7.10 -17.76 2.23
C PRO A 51 -5.73 -17.84 2.90
N ALA A 52 -5.37 -19.03 3.37
CA ALA A 52 -4.01 -19.33 3.81
C ALA A 52 -3.06 -19.42 2.60
N GLU A 53 -2.98 -18.34 1.82
CA GLU A 53 -1.87 -18.13 0.90
C GLU A 53 -0.60 -18.16 1.75
N GLN A 54 0.35 -18.99 1.35
CA GLN A 54 1.62 -19.16 2.05
C GLN A 54 2.27 -17.79 2.11
N SER A 55 2.27 -17.18 3.30
CA SER A 55 2.96 -15.92 3.56
C SER A 55 4.41 -16.17 3.21
N LEU A 56 4.83 -15.74 2.01
CA LEU A 56 6.24 -15.73 1.65
C LEU A 56 6.92 -14.94 2.75
N SER A 57 7.78 -15.63 3.52
CA SER A 57 8.51 -15.02 4.62
C SER A 57 9.11 -13.73 4.07
N ARG A 58 8.65 -12.58 4.57
CA ARG A 58 9.26 -11.29 4.26
C ARG A 58 10.68 -11.47 4.74
N GLY A 59 11.61 -11.69 3.80
CA GLY A 59 13.00 -12.00 4.11
C GLY A 59 13.55 -11.01 5.12
N ALA A 60 14.55 -11.45 5.89
CA ALA A 60 15.14 -10.65 6.95
C ALA A 60 15.29 -9.18 6.51
N VAL A 61 14.58 -8.29 7.20
CA VAL A 61 14.71 -6.85 6.98
C VAL A 61 16.18 -6.53 7.26
N ALA A 62 16.94 -6.22 6.21
CA ALA A 62 18.31 -5.78 6.37
C ALA A 62 18.29 -4.57 7.34
N PRO A 63 19.13 -4.57 8.38
CA PRO A 63 19.19 -3.43 9.28
C PRO A 63 19.50 -2.19 8.44
N ALA A 64 18.67 -1.16 8.59
CA ALA A 64 18.90 0.11 7.92
C ALA A 64 20.32 0.57 8.25
N ALA A 65 21.16 0.68 7.22
CA ALA A 65 22.51 1.21 7.39
C ALA A 65 22.39 2.59 8.05
N SER A 66 22.97 2.72 9.24
CA SER A 66 23.03 3.98 9.97
C SER A 66 23.87 4.96 9.15
N THR A 67 23.19 5.83 8.42
CA THR A 67 23.86 6.95 7.74
C THR A 67 24.59 7.79 8.78
N PRO A 68 25.90 8.07 8.61
CA PRO A 68 26.65 8.86 9.57
C PRO A 68 26.02 10.24 9.72
N LYS A 69 25.80 10.65 10.98
CA LYS A 69 25.24 11.96 11.32
C LYS A 69 26.18 13.05 10.78
N PRO A 70 25.72 13.94 9.88
CA PRO A 70 26.59 14.97 9.34
C PRO A 70 27.00 15.94 10.46
N SER A 71 28.31 16.20 10.55
CA SER A 71 28.90 17.22 11.43
C SER A 71 28.33 18.61 11.08
N PRO A 72 27.96 19.44 12.07
CA PRO A 72 27.43 20.77 11.81
C PRO A 72 28.52 21.68 11.23
N ARG A 73 28.51 21.85 9.91
CA ARG A 73 29.35 22.83 9.21
C ARG A 73 28.77 24.23 9.43
N PRO A 74 29.58 25.27 9.70
CA PRO A 74 29.08 26.64 9.86
C PRO A 74 28.36 27.07 8.58
N ARG A 75 27.06 27.29 8.72
CA ARG A 75 26.14 27.63 7.64
C ARG A 75 26.32 29.11 7.31
N ARG A 76 27.10 29.43 6.27
CA ARG A 76 27.02 30.76 5.64
C ARG A 76 25.54 31.00 5.30
N ALA A 77 25.05 32.19 5.60
CA ALA A 77 23.68 32.63 5.30
C ALA A 77 23.48 32.77 3.79
N ALA A 78 23.47 31.64 3.08
CA ALA A 78 22.85 31.55 1.77
C ALA A 78 21.35 31.62 2.02
N ARG A 79 20.67 32.61 1.42
CA ARG A 79 19.21 32.67 1.37
C ARG A 79 18.69 31.28 1.03
N ALA A 80 17.87 30.72 1.90
CA ALA A 80 17.21 29.46 1.64
C ALA A 80 16.18 29.69 0.53
N HIS A 81 16.62 29.60 -0.72
CA HIS A 81 15.72 29.26 -1.80
C HIS A 81 15.32 27.81 -1.53
N GLY A 82 14.10 27.60 -1.06
CA GLY A 82 13.55 26.26 -0.89
C GLY A 82 13.79 25.48 -2.18
N ALA A 83 14.29 24.25 -2.07
CA ALA A 83 14.42 23.39 -3.23
C ALA A 83 13.02 23.19 -3.82
N LEU A 84 12.74 23.86 -4.94
CA LEU A 84 11.54 23.63 -5.70
C LEU A 84 11.69 22.22 -6.27
N ILE A 85 10.98 21.26 -5.68
CA ILE A 85 10.80 19.94 -6.30
C ILE A 85 9.97 20.22 -7.56
N THR A 86 10.63 20.28 -8.71
CA THR A 86 9.95 20.48 -9.98
C THR A 86 9.13 19.23 -10.27
N ILE A 87 7.81 19.39 -10.35
CA ILE A 87 6.85 18.30 -10.57
C ILE A 87 6.99 17.71 -11.99
N SER A 88 7.54 18.48 -12.93
CA SER A 88 7.80 18.10 -14.32
C SER A 88 9.13 18.67 -14.80
N THR A 89 9.77 18.01 -15.75
CA THR A 89 11.01 18.51 -16.38
C THR A 89 10.78 19.78 -17.20
N ASP A 90 9.62 19.90 -17.88
CA ASP A 90 9.16 21.09 -18.60
C ASP A 90 7.73 21.45 -18.20
N ALA A 91 7.60 22.41 -17.27
CA ALA A 91 6.30 22.90 -16.81
C ALA A 91 5.47 23.54 -17.94
N ALA A 92 6.11 24.19 -18.92
CA ALA A 92 5.40 24.86 -20.01
C ALA A 92 4.87 23.86 -21.05
N ALA A 93 5.57 22.76 -21.30
CA ALA A 93 5.04 21.65 -22.11
C ALA A 93 3.85 20.95 -21.42
N CYS A 94 3.97 20.66 -20.12
CA CYS A 94 2.91 20.04 -19.34
C CYS A 94 1.62 20.89 -19.35
N GLU A 95 1.74 22.20 -19.11
CA GLU A 95 0.59 23.12 -19.13
C GLU A 95 -0.01 23.31 -20.53
N ARG A 96 0.78 23.19 -21.61
CA ARG A 96 0.25 23.17 -22.98
C ARG A 96 -0.57 21.91 -23.23
N ALA A 97 -0.04 20.73 -22.88
CA ALA A 97 -0.75 19.46 -23.05
C ALA A 97 -2.09 19.41 -22.28
N ARG A 98 -2.13 20.00 -21.07
CA ARG A 98 -3.38 20.16 -20.29
C ARG A 98 -4.41 21.02 -21.03
N ARG A 99 -4.00 22.18 -21.55
CA ARG A 99 -4.88 23.07 -22.32
C ARG A 99 -5.39 22.42 -23.60
N ASP A 100 -4.55 21.66 -24.29
CA ASP A 100 -4.94 20.95 -25.51
C ASP A 100 -6.00 19.89 -25.23
N ARG A 101 -5.86 19.15 -24.11
CA ARG A 101 -6.90 18.21 -23.66
C ARG A 101 -8.21 18.91 -23.34
N GLU A 102 -8.17 20.02 -22.60
CA GLU A 102 -9.38 20.80 -22.29
C GLU A 102 -10.07 21.26 -23.57
N GLN A 103 -9.32 21.78 -24.54
CA GLN A 103 -9.86 22.17 -25.84
C GLN A 103 -10.45 20.98 -26.61
N ALA A 104 -9.79 19.82 -26.57
CA ALA A 104 -10.31 18.60 -27.21
C ALA A 104 -11.63 18.15 -26.58
N LEU A 105 -11.76 18.22 -25.25
CA LEU A 105 -12.99 17.92 -24.53
C LEU A 105 -14.11 18.93 -24.83
N LEU A 106 -13.78 20.21 -25.02
CA LEU A 106 -14.76 21.23 -25.40
C LEU A 106 -15.25 21.06 -26.85
N LYS A 107 -14.38 20.64 -27.76
CA LYS A 107 -14.71 20.45 -29.19
C LYS A 107 -15.61 19.24 -29.45
N ARG A 108 -15.61 18.24 -28.58
CA ARG A 108 -16.36 16.99 -28.78
C ARG A 108 -17.22 16.65 -27.56
N ARG A 109 -18.55 16.65 -27.77
CA ARG A 109 -19.54 16.34 -26.72
C ARG A 109 -19.40 14.94 -26.12
N ARG A 110 -18.86 13.98 -26.88
CA ARG A 110 -18.56 12.62 -26.42
C ARG A 110 -17.28 12.13 -27.09
N LEU A 111 -16.31 11.73 -26.28
CA LEU A 111 -15.15 10.95 -26.71
C LEU A 111 -15.39 9.49 -26.38
N ASP A 112 -14.90 8.59 -27.22
CA ASP A 112 -14.78 7.19 -26.84
C ASP A 112 -13.67 6.99 -25.78
N PHE A 113 -13.64 5.81 -25.18
CA PHE A 113 -12.67 5.49 -24.14
C PHE A 113 -11.21 5.55 -24.64
N VAL A 114 -10.96 5.13 -25.88
CA VAL A 114 -9.61 5.08 -26.46
C VAL A 114 -9.09 6.49 -26.73
N GLN A 115 -9.92 7.35 -27.31
CA GLN A 115 -9.64 8.77 -27.53
C GLN A 115 -9.36 9.49 -26.23
N ARG A 116 -10.14 9.21 -25.19
CA ARG A 116 -9.90 9.82 -23.87
C ARG A 116 -8.58 9.36 -23.26
N ARG A 117 -8.26 8.07 -23.40
CA ARG A 117 -6.97 7.52 -22.99
C ARG A 117 -5.80 8.15 -23.73
N GLN A 118 -5.89 8.34 -25.05
CA GLN A 118 -4.84 8.98 -25.83
C GLN A 118 -4.53 10.40 -25.35
N LEU A 119 -5.56 11.17 -24.95
CA LEU A 119 -5.36 12.51 -24.37
C LEU A 119 -4.65 12.45 -23.02
N ASP A 120 -4.98 11.46 -22.19
CA ASP A 120 -4.35 11.29 -20.88
C ASP A 120 -2.89 10.81 -21.01
N ASP A 121 -2.60 9.89 -21.95
CA ASP A 121 -1.25 9.43 -22.27
C ASP A 121 -0.37 10.56 -22.83
N ALA A 122 -0.94 11.47 -23.63
CA ALA A 122 -0.25 12.65 -24.14
C ALA A 122 0.15 13.63 -23.02
N ILE A 123 -0.73 13.84 -22.02
CA ILE A 123 -0.39 14.62 -20.83
C ILE A 123 0.71 13.92 -20.03
N TYR A 124 0.58 12.61 -19.82
CA TYR A 124 1.57 11.86 -19.05
C TYR A 124 2.96 11.98 -19.66
N GLY A 125 3.09 11.82 -20.99
CA GLY A 125 4.37 12.00 -21.68
C GLY A 125 4.93 13.42 -21.60
N ALA A 126 4.08 14.45 -21.62
CA ALA A 126 4.51 15.85 -21.54
C ALA A 126 4.89 16.33 -20.13
N CYS A 127 4.46 15.60 -19.09
CA CYS A 127 4.65 15.99 -17.70
C CYS A 127 5.68 15.13 -16.95
N GLN A 128 6.31 14.14 -17.60
CA GLN A 128 7.47 13.41 -17.06
C GLN A 128 8.67 14.35 -16.85
#